data_AF-A0A2D2C0C4-F1
#
_entry.id   AF-A0A2D2C0C4-F1
#
_cell.length_a   1.000
_cell.length_b   1.000
_cell.length_c   1.000
_cell.angle_alpha   90.00
_cell.angle_beta   90.00
_cell.angle_gamma   90.00
#
_symmetry.space_group_name_H-M   'P 1'
#
loop_
_entity.id
_entity.type
_entity.pdbx_description
1 polymer ?
#
loop_
_entity_poly.entity_id
_entity_poly.type
_entity_poly.pdbx_seq_one_letter_code
_entity_poly.pdbx_strand_id
1 'polypeptide(L)' 'MAQPKRFVSVKFLEERYGVNRTTIYKYMNEYNFPRQIKLTPGATRWDLAEVEAWEAERIAAQ' A
#
# COMPACT_ATOMS: atom_id res chain seq x y z
N MET A 1 -15.78 -7.73 -11.35
CA MET A 1 -14.64 -8.44 -11.97
C MET A 1 -13.51 -8.46 -10.95
N ALA A 2 -13.11 -9.63 -10.45
CA ALA A 2 -12.05 -9.73 -9.44
C ALA A 2 -10.70 -9.53 -10.13
N GLN A 3 -10.12 -8.33 -9.97
CA GLN A 3 -8.78 -8.05 -10.47
C GLN A 3 -7.78 -9.01 -9.82
N PRO A 4 -6.70 -9.41 -10.53
CA PRO A 4 -5.70 -10.30 -9.95
C PRO A 4 -5.10 -9.62 -8.71
N LYS A 5 -5.37 -10.17 -7.52
CA LYS A 5 -4.85 -9.68 -6.23
C LYS A 5 -3.33 -9.77 -6.24
N ARG A 6 -2.68 -8.70 -6.67
CA ARG A 6 -1.23 -8.60 -6.75
C ARG A 6 -0.73 -8.07 -5.43
N PHE A 7 -0.17 -8.95 -4.62
CA PHE A 7 0.34 -8.57 -3.31
C PHE A 7 1.78 -8.05 -3.42
N VAL A 8 1.98 -6.80 -3.03
CA VAL A 8 3.29 -6.14 -3.02
C VAL A 8 3.88 -6.09 -1.61
N SER A 9 5.21 -6.08 -1.51
CA SER A 9 5.92 -5.96 -0.24
C SER A 9 6.16 -4.49 0.12
N VAL A 10 6.50 -4.21 1.38
CA VAL A 10 6.86 -2.85 1.80
C VAL A 10 8.01 -2.29 0.97
N LYS A 11 8.97 -3.14 0.59
CA LYS A 11 10.12 -2.76 -0.23
C LYS A 11 9.70 -2.23 -1.60
N PHE A 12 8.68 -2.82 -2.22
CA PHE A 12 8.11 -2.33 -3.47
C PHE A 12 7.47 -0.95 -3.29
N LEU A 13 6.76 -0.73 -2.17
CA LEU A 13 6.18 0.58 -1.86
C LEU A 13 7.27 1.62 -1.59
N GLU A 14 8.35 1.24 -0.91
CA GLU A 14 9.52 2.11 -0.69
C GLU A 14 10.12 2.58 -2.02
N GLU A 15 10.31 1.66 -2.98
CA GLU A 15 10.83 1.98 -4.31
C GLU A 15 9.83 2.79 -5.15
N ARG A 16 8.53 2.47 -5.10
CA ARG A 16 7.48 3.15 -5.87
C ARG A 16 7.32 4.61 -5.47
N TYR A 17 7.32 4.88 -4.16
CA TYR A 17 7.11 6.23 -3.63
C TYR A 17 8.41 6.98 -3.32
N GLY A 18 9.56 6.30 -3.36
CA GLY A 18 10.83 6.87 -2.94
C GLY A 18 10.88 7.22 -1.44
N VAL A 19 10.06 6.54 -0.62
CA VAL A 19 9.97 6.79 0.82
C VAL A 19 10.45 5.59 1.63
N ASN A 20 10.74 5.80 2.91
CA ASN A 20 11.11 4.71 3.81
C ASN A 20 9.87 3.97 4.32
N ARG A 21 10.01 2.69 4.73
CA ARG A 21 8.94 1.89 5.36
C ARG A 21 8.22 2.64 6.47
N THR A 22 8.95 3.46 7.25
CA THR A 22 8.38 4.25 8.35
C THR A 22 7.35 5.26 7.84
N THR A 23 7.61 5.87 6.69
CA THR A 23 6.67 6.79 6.03
C THR A 23 5.44 6.04 5.53
N ILE A 24 5.60 4.83 4.99
CA ILE A 24 4.46 3.98 4.60
C ILE A 24 3.56 3.68 5.82
N TYR A 25 4.15 3.36 6.97
CA TYR A 25 3.39 3.18 8.22
C TYR A 25 2.70 4.46 8.70
N LYS A 26 3.33 5.63 8.52
CA LYS A 26 2.67 6.93 8.77
C LYS A 26 1.49 7.14 7.82
N TYR A 27 1.60 6.76 6.55
CA TYR A 27 0.50 6.87 5.59
C TYR A 27 -0.72 6.04 6.01
N MET A 28 -0.51 4.86 6.60
CA MET A 28 -1.61 4.08 7.16
C MET A 28 -2.34 4.78 8.30
N ASN A 29 -1.65 5.63 9.07
CA ASN A 29 -2.23 6.33 10.21
C ASN A 29 -2.83 7.69 9.84
N GLU A 30 -2.14 8.48 9.02
CA GLU A 30 -2.51 9.86 8.70
C GLU A 30 -3.36 9.98 7.43
N TYR A 31 -3.13 9.11 6.45
CA TYR A 31 -3.70 9.26 5.11
C TYR A 31 -4.65 8.13 4.74
N ASN A 32 -5.05 7.30 5.71
CA ASN A 32 -5.93 6.16 5.50
C ASN A 32 -5.41 5.18 4.43
N PHE A 33 -4.08 5.06 4.32
CA PHE A 33 -3.44 4.14 3.38
C PHE A 33 -3.86 2.68 3.67
N PRO A 34 -3.98 1.83 2.64
CA PRO A 34 -4.46 0.46 2.80
C PRO A 34 -3.68 -0.34 3.83
N ARG A 35 -4.44 -1.15 4.60
CA ARG A 35 -3.87 -1.95 5.68
C ARG A 35 -3.06 -3.10 5.12
N GLN A 36 -2.04 -3.44 5.87
CA GLN A 36 -1.18 -4.56 5.57
C GLN A 36 -1.90 -5.91 5.78
N ILE A 37 -1.79 -6.80 4.82
CA ILE A 37 -2.31 -8.17 4.84
C ILE A 37 -1.19 -9.11 5.30
N LYS A 38 -1.39 -9.77 6.45
CA LYS A 38 -0.46 -10.80 6.95
C LYS A 38 -0.72 -12.11 6.19
N LEU A 39 0.12 -12.43 5.21
CA LEU A 39 0.03 -13.69 4.46
C LEU A 39 0.71 -14.84 5.23
N THR A 40 1.80 -14.54 5.92
CA THR A 40 2.53 -15.48 6.80
C THR A 40 3.06 -14.73 8.03
N PRO A 41 3.47 -15.41 9.11
CA PRO A 41 4.03 -14.78 10.31
C PRO A 41 5.29 -13.91 10.08
N GLY A 42 5.92 -13.97 8.88
CA GLY A 42 7.03 -13.10 8.50
C GLY A 42 6.82 -12.30 7.22
N ALA A 43 5.70 -12.47 6.52
CA ALA A 43 5.43 -11.78 5.26
C ALA A 43 4.13 -10.97 5.35
N THR A 44 4.33 -9.70 5.60
CA THR A 44 3.31 -8.67 5.45
C THR A 44 3.31 -8.16 4.02
N ARG A 45 2.14 -8.15 3.37
CA ARG A 45 1.98 -7.63 2.01
C ARG A 45 0.82 -6.64 1.92
N TRP A 46 0.81 -5.82 0.89
CA TRP A 46 -0.27 -4.89 0.57
C TRP A 46 -0.93 -5.33 -0.73
N ASP A 47 -2.24 -5.14 -0.84
CA ASP A 47 -2.94 -5.33 -2.10
C ASP A 47 -2.66 -4.14 -3.02
N LEU A 48 -2.08 -4.41 -4.19
CA LEU A 48 -1.72 -3.35 -5.14
C LEU A 48 -2.95 -2.59 -5.63
N ALA A 49 -4.10 -3.26 -5.79
CA ALA A 49 -5.29 -2.59 -6.28
C ALA A 49 -5.85 -1.61 -5.25
N GLU A 50 -5.76 -1.93 -3.95
CA GLU A 50 -6.13 -0.97 -2.89
C GLU A 50 -5.15 0.22 -2.84
N VAL A 51 -3.86 -0.03 -3.06
CA VAL A 51 -2.84 1.03 -3.14
C VAL A 51 -3.12 1.96 -4.31
N GLU A 52 -3.40 1.41 -5.49
CA GLU A 52 -3.74 2.20 -6.69
C GLU A 52 -5.06 2.97 -6.54
N ALA A 53 -6.07 2.36 -5.88
CA ALA A 53 -7.32 3.04 -5.57
C ALA A 53 -7.08 4.23 -4.63
N TRP A 54 -6.29 4.04 -3.57
CA TRP A 54 -5.91 5.11 -2.65
C TRP A 54 -5.12 6.22 -3.36
N GLU A 55 -4.19 5.87 -4.26
CA GLU A 55 -3.48 6.84 -5.09
C GLU A 55 -4.46 7.67 -5.93
N ALA A 56 -5.43 7.01 -6.59
CA ALA A 56 -6.43 7.67 -7.41
C ALA A 56 -7.33 8.62 -6.59
N GLU A 57 -7.76 8.22 -5.39
CA GLU A 57 -8.50 9.07 -4.47
C GLU A 57 -7.70 10.32 -4.06
N ARG A 58 -6.40 10.16 -3.81
CA ARG A 58 -5.51 11.27 -3.44
C ARG A 58 -5.23 12.21 -4.60
N ILE A 59 -5.07 11.68 -5.81
CA ILE A 59 -4.93 12.49 -7.04
C ILE A 59 -6.21 13.26 -7.31
N ALA A 60 -7.39 12.65 -7.12
CA ALA A 60 -8.68 13.31 -7.31
C ALA A 60 -9.02 14.33 -6.22
N ALA A 61 -8.46 14.17 -5.02
CA ALA A 61 -8.62 15.09 -3.90
C ALA A 61 -7.62 16.27 -3.91
N GLN A 62 -6.75 16.35 -4.92
CA GLN A 62 -5.75 17.42 -5.12
C GLN A 62 -6.14 18.31 -6.29
#